data_AF-A0ABC8V9Y8-F1
#
_entry.id   AF-A0ABC8V9Y8-F1
#
_cell.length_a   1.000
_cell.length_b   1.000
_cell.length_c   1.000
_cell.angle_alpha   90.00
_cell.angle_beta   90.00
_cell.angle_gamma   90.00
#
_symmetry.space_group_name_H-M   'P 1'
#
loop_
_entity.id
_entity.type
_entity.pdbx_description
1 polymer ?
#
loop_
_entity_poly.entity_id
_entity_poly.type
_entity_poly.pdbx_seq_one_letter_code
_entity_poly.pdbx_strand_id
1 'polypeptide(L)'
;MVRCQMNFKRLSLTDIKIDIKRVPKKTTLIKAMEEADVKTKWGNSSWGKKLIVQKRRAALNDFDRFKVMLAKIKVRKHPVNFFLLALLLLYNTLFLVYTEGWCYQARARQAQEGVHGLEYLSVDGMSSFWIHVGSAIR
;
A
#
# COMPACT_ATOMS: atom_id res chain seq x y z
N MET A 1 1.83 -37.35 -8.04
CA MET A 1 2.98 -36.81 -7.27
C MET A 1 3.75 -37.95 -6.62
N VAL A 2 5.05 -38.03 -6.91
CA VAL A 2 6.02 -39.00 -6.38
C VAL A 2 6.88 -38.28 -5.34
N ARG A 3 7.22 -38.93 -4.22
CA ARG A 3 8.12 -38.37 -3.21
C ARG A 3 9.56 -38.44 -3.74
N CYS A 4 10.26 -37.31 -3.78
CA CYS A 4 11.68 -37.24 -4.15
C CYS A 4 12.44 -36.35 -3.17
N GLN A 5 13.76 -36.53 -3.11
CA GLN A 5 14.67 -35.64 -2.37
C GLN A 5 14.93 -34.38 -3.20
N MET A 6 14.87 -33.20 -2.58
CA MET A 6 15.15 -31.92 -3.22
C MET A 6 16.08 -31.07 -2.37
N ASN A 7 17.00 -30.35 -3.02
CA ASN A 7 17.96 -29.47 -2.35
C ASN A 7 17.25 -28.17 -1.92
N PHE A 8 17.54 -27.67 -0.71
CA PHE A 8 16.92 -26.45 -0.17
C PHE A 8 17.11 -25.21 -1.04
N LYS A 9 18.21 -25.12 -1.80
CA LYS A 9 18.45 -24.00 -2.74
C LYS A 9 17.39 -23.85 -3.84
N ARG A 10 16.66 -24.92 -4.17
CA ARG A 10 15.61 -24.92 -5.21
C ARG A 10 14.21 -24.65 -4.64
N LEU A 11 14.08 -24.58 -3.32
CA LEU A 11 12.81 -24.44 -2.63
C LEU A 11 12.75 -23.09 -1.94
N SER A 12 11.60 -22.44 -2.07
CA SER A 12 11.28 -21.23 -1.32
C SER A 12 10.16 -21.60 -0.34
N LEU A 13 10.44 -21.42 0.95
CA LEU A 13 9.50 -21.73 2.03
C LEU A 13 8.32 -20.76 1.98
N THR A 14 7.14 -21.26 2.34
CA THR A 14 5.90 -20.48 2.44
C THR A 14 5.48 -20.36 3.90
N ASP A 15 4.66 -19.37 4.22
CA ASP A 15 4.19 -19.13 5.59
C ASP A 15 3.10 -20.13 6.06
N ILE A 16 2.64 -21.02 5.16
CA ILE A 16 1.58 -21.99 5.45
C ILE A 16 2.20 -23.20 6.14
N LYS A 17 2.04 -23.26 7.46
CA LYS A 17 2.49 -24.40 8.28
C LYS A 17 1.37 -25.43 8.50
N ILE A 18 1.75 -26.71 8.49
CA ILE A 18 0.90 -27.84 8.89
C ILE A 18 1.72 -28.63 9.90
N ASP A 19 1.17 -28.87 11.09
CA ASP A 19 1.87 -29.66 12.10
C ASP A 19 1.67 -31.15 11.82
N ILE A 20 2.77 -31.86 11.53
CA ILE A 20 2.76 -33.29 11.18
C ILE A 20 4.01 -33.95 11.77
N LYS A 21 3.85 -35.19 12.23
CA LYS A 21 4.97 -36.04 12.69
C LYS A 21 6.02 -36.23 11.58
N ARG A 22 7.30 -36.36 11.99
CA ARG A 22 8.43 -36.59 11.07
C ARG A 22 8.21 -37.90 10.27
N VAL A 23 8.30 -37.81 8.94
CA VAL A 23 8.09 -38.93 7.98
C VAL A 23 6.66 -39.53 8.00
N PRO A 24 5.62 -38.78 7.61
CA PRO A 24 4.27 -39.33 7.49
C PRO A 24 4.14 -40.25 6.27
N LYS A 25 3.18 -41.19 6.29
CA LYS A 25 2.74 -41.92 5.09
C LYS A 25 2.02 -40.95 4.14
N LYS A 26 2.07 -41.22 2.83
CA LYS A 26 1.47 -40.34 1.79
C LYS A 26 -0.03 -40.13 2.02
N THR A 27 -0.75 -41.17 2.43
CA THR A 27 -2.19 -41.11 2.71
C THR A 27 -2.51 -40.16 3.87
N THR A 28 -1.75 -40.24 4.96
CA THR A 28 -1.91 -39.35 6.12
C THR A 28 -1.57 -37.90 5.77
N LEU A 29 -0.54 -37.66 4.95
CA LEU A 29 -0.18 -36.32 4.49
C LEU A 29 -1.27 -35.66 3.64
N ILE A 30 -1.88 -36.41 2.72
CA ILE A 30 -2.97 -35.89 1.87
C ILE A 30 -4.16 -35.47 2.74
N LYS A 31 -4.55 -36.31 3.71
CA LYS A 31 -5.61 -35.99 4.67
C LYS A 31 -5.31 -34.72 5.46
N ALA A 32 -4.10 -34.61 6.03
CA ALA A 32 -3.68 -33.41 6.77
C ALA A 32 -3.64 -32.14 5.89
N MET A 33 -3.28 -32.26 4.61
CA MET A 33 -3.31 -31.14 3.67
C MET A 33 -4.72 -30.70 3.31
N GLU A 34 -5.67 -31.64 3.25
CA GLU A 34 -7.09 -31.38 3.00
C GLU A 34 -7.74 -30.77 4.25
N GLU A 35 -7.50 -31.32 5.44
CA GLU A 35 -7.97 -30.77 6.73
C GLU A 35 -7.46 -29.33 6.97
N ALA A 36 -6.23 -29.02 6.53
CA ALA A 36 -5.67 -27.68 6.67
C ALA A 36 -6.05 -26.70 5.53
N ASP A 37 -6.85 -27.13 4.53
CA ASP A 37 -7.28 -26.34 3.37
C ASP A 37 -6.15 -25.58 2.66
N VAL A 38 -4.99 -26.25 2.53
CA VAL A 38 -3.76 -25.63 2.04
C VAL A 38 -3.93 -25.11 0.61
N LYS A 39 -4.69 -25.82 -0.24
CA LYS A 39 -4.93 -25.43 -1.63
C LYS A 39 -5.67 -24.10 -1.71
N THR A 40 -6.69 -23.91 -0.87
CA THR A 40 -7.49 -22.68 -0.83
C THR A 40 -6.67 -21.53 -0.27
N LYS A 41 -5.93 -21.75 0.82
CA LYS A 41 -5.01 -20.76 1.41
C LYS A 41 -3.93 -20.32 0.40
N TRP A 42 -3.37 -21.28 -0.33
CA TRP A 42 -2.39 -21.01 -1.39
C TRP A 42 -3.00 -20.21 -2.55
N GLY A 43 -4.19 -20.57 -3.01
CA GLY A 43 -4.90 -19.84 -4.07
C GLY A 43 -5.25 -18.39 -3.67
N ASN A 44 -5.48 -18.14 -2.39
CA ASN A 44 -5.78 -16.81 -1.87
C ASN A 44 -4.53 -15.96 -1.60
N SER A 45 -3.37 -16.58 -1.39
CA SER A 45 -2.10 -15.89 -1.19
C SER A 45 -1.72 -15.02 -2.39
N SER A 46 -1.13 -13.85 -2.13
CA SER A 46 -0.63 -12.94 -3.15
C SER A 46 0.39 -13.61 -4.07
N TRP A 47 1.24 -14.46 -3.51
CA TRP A 47 2.24 -15.21 -4.26
C TRP A 47 1.61 -16.29 -5.15
N GLY A 48 0.67 -17.07 -4.62
CA GLY A 48 -0.07 -18.06 -5.40
C GLY A 48 -0.83 -17.43 -6.58
N LYS A 49 -1.51 -16.30 -6.33
CA LYS A 49 -2.17 -15.50 -7.37
C LYS A 49 -1.19 -15.03 -8.45
N LYS A 50 0.00 -14.55 -8.05
CA LYS A 50 1.05 -14.12 -8.98
C LYS A 50 1.50 -15.25 -9.91
N LEU A 51 1.72 -16.46 -9.37
CA LEU A 51 2.10 -17.62 -10.16
C LEU A 51 1.01 -18.06 -11.13
N ILE A 52 -0.26 -18.05 -10.70
CA ILE A 52 -1.40 -18.34 -11.58
C ILE A 52 -1.47 -17.33 -12.72
N VAL A 53 -1.31 -16.04 -12.42
CA VAL A 53 -1.28 -14.98 -13.45
C VAL A 53 -0.11 -15.20 -14.41
N GLN A 54 1.09 -15.52 -13.93
CA GLN A 54 2.25 -15.81 -14.79
C GLN A 54 1.98 -17.00 -15.71
N LYS A 55 1.45 -18.10 -15.18
CA LYS A 55 1.08 -19.28 -15.97
C LYS A 55 0.03 -18.95 -17.03
N ARG A 56 -1.01 -18.20 -16.66
CA ARG A 56 -2.05 -17.72 -17.60
C ARG A 56 -1.45 -16.85 -18.69
N ARG A 57 -0.55 -15.91 -18.34
CA ARG A 57 0.11 -15.01 -19.30
C ARG A 57 1.03 -15.75 -20.26
N ALA A 58 1.73 -16.80 -19.79
CA ALA A 58 2.56 -17.64 -20.64
C ALA A 58 1.74 -18.46 -21.65
N ALA A 59 0.51 -18.84 -21.28
CA ALA A 59 -0.40 -19.60 -22.13
C ALA A 59 -1.23 -18.73 -23.10
N LEU A 60 -1.05 -17.40 -23.14
CA LEU A 60 -1.84 -16.52 -23.99
C LEU A 60 -1.48 -16.66 -25.47
N ASN A 61 -2.51 -16.91 -26.28
CA ASN A 61 -2.45 -16.82 -27.73
C ASN A 61 -2.34 -15.34 -28.18
N ASP A 62 -1.85 -15.11 -29.39
CA ASP A 62 -1.54 -13.76 -29.89
C ASP A 62 -2.76 -12.81 -29.88
N PHE A 63 -3.92 -13.32 -30.30
CA PHE A 63 -5.17 -12.56 -30.27
C PHE A 63 -5.56 -12.09 -28.86
N ASP A 64 -5.32 -12.89 -27.83
CA ASP A 64 -5.63 -12.51 -26.45
C ASP A 64 -4.65 -11.46 -25.90
N ARG A 65 -3.40 -11.43 -26.41
CA ARG A 65 -2.44 -10.37 -26.08
C ARG A 65 -2.91 -9.03 -26.63
N PHE A 66 -3.48 -9.01 -27.83
CA PHE A 66 -4.08 -7.82 -28.41
C PHE A 66 -5.25 -7.29 -27.56
N LYS A 67 -6.15 -8.16 -27.09
CA LYS A 67 -7.24 -7.77 -26.16
C LYS A 67 -6.69 -7.16 -24.86
N VAL A 68 -5.68 -7.78 -24.27
CA VAL A 68 -5.02 -7.27 -23.05
C VAL A 68 -4.38 -5.91 -23.29
N MET A 69 -3.80 -5.68 -24.47
CA MET A 69 -3.24 -4.38 -24.85
C MET A 69 -4.32 -3.29 -24.88
N LEU A 70 -5.44 -3.53 -25.56
CA LEU A 70 -6.54 -2.56 -25.61
C LEU A 70 -7.13 -2.26 -24.23
N ALA A 71 -7.33 -3.30 -23.40
CA ALA A 71 -7.78 -3.14 -22.02
C ALA A 71 -6.82 -2.26 -21.19
N LYS A 72 -5.50 -2.48 -21.32
CA LYS A 72 -4.47 -1.66 -20.66
C LYS A 72 -4.49 -0.20 -21.11
N ILE A 73 -4.78 0.07 -22.38
CA ILE A 73 -4.89 1.45 -22.90
C ILE A 73 -6.12 2.13 -22.32
N LYS A 74 -7.27 1.44 -22.26
CA LYS A 74 -8.52 1.99 -21.70
C LYS A 74 -8.39 2.32 -20.22
N VAL A 75 -7.80 1.41 -19.42
CA VAL A 75 -7.59 1.62 -17.97
C VAL A 75 -6.62 2.78 -17.70
N ARG A 76 -5.56 2.94 -18.50
CA ARG A 76 -4.62 4.07 -18.31
C ARG A 76 -5.21 5.45 -18.62
N LYS A 77 -6.15 5.54 -19.57
CA LYS A 77 -6.79 6.82 -19.94
C LYS A 77 -7.80 7.32 -18.92
N HIS A 78 -8.37 6.45 -18.07
CA HIS A 78 -9.20 6.86 -16.92
C HIS A 78 -8.34 6.88 -15.66
N PRO A 79 -7.85 8.05 -15.22
CA PRO A 79 -6.78 8.07 -14.26
C PRO A 79 -7.34 7.96 -12.84
N VAL A 80 -6.91 6.94 -12.11
CA VAL A 80 -6.74 6.99 -10.65
C VAL A 80 -5.91 8.22 -10.21
N ASN A 81 -5.15 8.81 -11.14
CA ASN A 81 -4.46 10.08 -11.01
C ASN A 81 -5.38 11.31 -10.91
N PHE A 82 -6.60 11.29 -11.46
CA PHE A 82 -7.52 12.44 -11.35
C PHE A 82 -7.95 12.63 -9.89
N PHE A 83 -8.19 11.53 -9.18
CA PHE A 83 -8.59 11.55 -7.77
C PHE A 83 -7.44 11.98 -6.85
N LEU A 84 -6.20 11.53 -7.12
CA LEU A 84 -5.02 11.93 -6.34
C LEU A 84 -4.62 13.39 -6.60
N LEU A 85 -4.72 13.89 -7.83
CA LEU A 85 -4.53 15.30 -8.15
C LEU A 85 -5.59 16.17 -7.46
N ALA A 86 -6.86 15.76 -7.47
CA ALA A 86 -7.92 16.47 -6.77
C ALA A 86 -7.67 16.53 -5.26
N LEU A 87 -7.28 15.42 -4.62
CA LEU A 87 -6.95 15.38 -3.19
C LEU A 87 -5.74 16.26 -2.85
N LEU A 88 -4.69 16.27 -3.68
CA LEU A 88 -3.52 17.11 -3.47
C LEU A 88 -3.85 18.60 -3.63
N LEU A 89 -4.69 18.95 -4.61
CA LEU A 89 -5.15 20.33 -4.81
C LEU A 89 -6.04 20.78 -3.63
N LEU A 90 -6.94 19.93 -3.15
CA LEU A 90 -7.78 20.21 -1.98
C LEU A 90 -6.97 20.33 -0.68
N TYR A 91 -5.91 19.53 -0.51
CA TYR A 91 -5.03 19.61 0.66
C TYR A 91 -4.22 20.92 0.67
N ASN A 92 -3.71 21.32 -0.49
CA ASN A 92 -2.98 22.59 -0.62
C ASN A 92 -3.87 23.82 -0.42
N THR A 93 -5.13 23.80 -0.89
CA THR A 93 -6.05 24.92 -0.65
C THR A 93 -6.49 25.00 0.81
N LEU A 94 -6.73 23.87 1.48
CA LEU A 94 -7.00 23.86 2.92
C LEU A 94 -5.82 24.39 3.74
N PHE A 95 -4.59 24.03 3.36
CA PHE A 95 -3.38 24.52 4.01
C PHE A 95 -3.25 26.05 3.91
N LEU A 96 -3.48 26.61 2.72
CA LEU A 96 -3.45 28.07 2.50
C LEU A 96 -4.51 28.79 3.34
N VAL A 97 -5.75 28.28 3.38
CA VAL A 97 -6.83 28.84 4.20
C VAL A 97 -6.47 28.82 5.69
N TYR A 98 -5.82 27.76 6.16
CA TYR A 98 -5.38 27.67 7.57
C TYR A 98 -4.28 28.68 7.90
N THR A 99 -3.31 28.88 7.01
CA THR A 99 -2.23 29.87 7.23
C THR A 99 -2.72 31.31 7.17
N GLU A 100 -3.70 31.62 6.32
CA GLU A 100 -4.27 32.98 6.22
C GLU A 100 -5.20 33.30 7.40
N GLY A 101 -5.94 32.32 7.92
CA GLY A 101 -6.79 32.48 9.10
C GLY A 101 -6.01 32.85 10.37
N TRP A 102 -4.83 32.23 10.58
CA TRP A 102 -3.94 32.57 11.69
C TRP A 102 -3.34 33.98 11.56
N CYS A 103 -3.07 34.43 10.34
CA CYS A 103 -2.54 35.78 10.07
C CYS A 103 -3.60 36.87 10.37
N TYR A 104 -4.88 36.59 10.10
CA TYR A 104 -5.99 37.50 10.41
C TYR A 104 -6.24 37.63 11.93
N GLN A 105 -6.15 36.51 12.66
CA GLN A 105 -6.43 36.46 14.09
C GLN A 105 -5.29 37.07 14.94
N ALA A 106 -4.04 37.00 14.45
CA ALA A 106 -2.90 37.70 15.05
C ALA A 106 -2.99 39.23 14.92
N ARG A 107 -3.46 39.73 13.77
CA ARG A 107 -3.65 41.18 13.53
C ARG A 107 -4.80 41.78 14.35
N ALA A 108 -5.86 41.01 14.59
CA ALA A 108 -6.97 41.44 15.44
C ALA A 108 -6.57 41.57 16.93
N ARG A 109 -5.59 40.79 17.40
CA ARG A 109 -5.08 40.85 18.78
C ARG A 109 -4.14 42.05 19.01
N GLN A 110 -3.32 42.40 18.03
CA GLN A 110 -2.48 43.62 18.06
C GLN A 110 -3.29 44.94 18.05
N ALA A 111 -4.56 44.92 17.65
CA ALA A 111 -5.41 46.10 17.69
C ALA A 111 -6.00 46.39 19.09
N GLN A 112 -5.97 45.44 20.02
CA GLN A 112 -6.43 45.64 21.40
C GLN A 112 -5.31 46.07 22.36
N GLU A 113 -4.05 45.75 22.05
CA GLU A 113 -2.89 46.14 22.83
C GLU A 113 -2.27 47.40 22.19
N GLY A 114 -2.76 48.56 22.63
CA GLY A 114 -2.14 49.82 22.31
C GLY A 114 -0.70 49.86 22.83
N VAL A 115 0.20 50.24 21.92
CA VAL A 115 1.55 50.80 22.06
C VAL A 115 2.78 49.90 22.33
N HIS A 116 3.78 50.16 21.48
CA HIS A 116 5.24 50.00 21.62
C HIS A 116 5.85 48.60 21.58
N GLY A 117 6.55 48.31 20.48
CA GLY A 117 7.55 47.24 20.41
C GLY A 117 7.73 46.70 18.99
N LEU A 118 8.72 47.23 18.27
CA LEU A 118 9.35 46.51 17.16
C LEU A 118 10.04 45.29 17.77
N GLU A 119 9.39 44.13 17.76
CA GLU A 119 10.05 42.85 17.98
C GLU A 119 9.78 41.95 16.78
N TYR A 120 10.89 41.58 16.14
CA TYR A 120 10.98 40.66 15.03
C TYR A 120 10.10 39.42 15.29
N LEU A 121 9.08 39.19 14.45
CA LEU A 121 8.40 37.90 14.40
C LEU A 121 9.41 36.89 13.81
N SER A 122 10.16 36.25 14.71
CA SER A 122 11.07 35.17 14.38
C SER A 122 10.30 34.01 13.74
N VAL A 123 10.98 33.34 12.81
CA VAL A 123 10.53 32.23 11.94
C VAL A 123 10.28 30.94 12.74
N ASP A 124 10.26 31.01 14.07
CA ASP A 124 10.26 29.86 15.00
C ASP A 124 8.86 29.27 15.27
N GLY A 125 7.80 29.99 14.92
CA GLY A 125 6.42 29.51 15.08
C GLY A 125 6.02 28.40 14.12
N MET A 126 6.62 28.35 12.92
CA MET A 126 6.30 27.33 11.91
C MET A 126 7.10 26.04 12.11
N SER A 127 8.28 26.10 12.70
CA SER A 127 9.13 24.91 12.96
C SER A 127 8.50 23.96 14.00
N SER A 128 7.87 24.52 15.04
CA SER A 128 7.27 23.73 16.13
C SER A 128 6.02 22.95 15.72
N PHE A 129 5.28 23.41 14.69
CA PHE A 129 4.07 22.72 14.21
C PHE A 129 4.40 21.45 13.40
N TRP A 130 5.50 21.45 12.64
CA TRP A 130 5.92 20.30 11.85
C TRP A 130 6.46 19.14 12.71
N ILE A 131 6.97 19.42 13.92
CA ILE A 131 7.41 18.37 14.87
C ILE A 131 6.20 17.61 15.45
N HIS A 132 5.06 18.26 15.64
CA HIS A 132 3.85 17.62 16.19
C HIS A 132 3.08 16.81 15.13
N VAL A 133 2.98 17.32 13.90
CA VAL A 133 2.28 16.61 12.80
C VAL A 133 3.09 15.39 12.29
N GLY A 134 4.42 15.44 12.36
CA GLY A 134 5.29 14.30 11.98
C GLY A 134 5.17 13.07 12.90
N SER A 135 4.69 13.24 14.14
CA SER A 135 4.48 12.11 15.06
C SER A 135 3.15 11.37 14.83
N ALA A 136 2.21 11.94 14.09
CA ALA A 136 0.90 11.34 13.81
C ALA A 136 0.86 10.51 12.50
N ILE A 137 1.95 10.51 11.73
CA ILE A 137 2.08 9.77 10.44
C ILE A 137 2.98 8.52 10.60
N ARG A 138 3.30 8.11 11.83
CA ARG A 138 3.94 6.82 12.11
C ARG A 138 2.97 5.83 12.74
#